data_AF-A0A963WUC4-F1
#
_entry.id   AF-A0A963WUC4-F1
#
_cell.length_a   1.000
_cell.length_b   1.000
_cell.length_c   1.000
_cell.angle_alpha   90.00
_cell.angle_beta   90.00
_cell.angle_gamma   90.00
#
_symmetry.space_group_name_H-M   'P 1'
#
loop_
_entity.id
_entity.type
_entity.pdbx_description
1 polymer ?
#
loop_
_entity_poly.entity_id
_entity_poly.type
_entity_poly.pdbx_seq_one_letter_code
_entity_poly.pdbx_strand_id
1 'polypeptide(L)'
;MMFRTTSHDSALEKEEVLYRQLGSLDAEQVAVALLELSRGDVNLERAAATCLQYLNDEDRCVRQCAVNSLTVLARRGAPLDLRATIYTLQRISMNGDDLNGSIPDALVVLQGIHLSRERWVQPLQDDYA
;
A
#
# COMPACT_ATOMS: atom_id res chain seq x y z
N MET A 1 -40.01 7.84 10.88
CA MET A 1 -38.92 8.49 10.13
C MET A 1 -37.62 8.25 10.90
N MET A 2 -36.54 7.89 10.19
CA MET A 2 -35.12 7.98 10.60
C MET A 2 -34.62 6.93 11.63
N PHE A 3 -33.42 6.32 11.58
CA PHE A 3 -32.17 6.58 10.85
C PHE A 3 -31.49 5.26 10.41
N ARG A 4 -30.94 5.24 9.18
CA ARG A 4 -29.91 4.28 8.75
C ARG A 4 -28.58 5.04 8.75
N THR A 5 -27.74 4.92 9.79
CA THR A 5 -26.37 5.49 9.79
C THR A 5 -25.34 4.67 10.58
N THR A 6 -25.59 3.42 10.96
CA THR A 6 -24.63 2.64 11.78
C THR A 6 -23.38 2.18 11.02
N SER A 7 -23.44 2.11 9.69
CA SER A 7 -22.36 1.49 8.91
C SER A 7 -21.17 2.42 8.63
N HIS A 8 -21.35 3.74 8.70
CA HIS A 8 -20.29 4.71 8.41
C HIS A 8 -19.47 5.05 9.66
N ASP A 9 -20.12 5.18 10.83
CA ASP A 9 -19.45 5.35 12.13
C ASP A 9 -18.52 4.17 12.45
N SER A 10 -18.95 2.93 12.19
CA SER A 10 -18.14 1.74 12.47
C SER A 10 -16.87 1.65 11.63
N ALA A 11 -16.85 2.22 10.42
CA ALA A 11 -15.67 2.20 9.55
C ALA A 11 -14.64 3.25 10.00
N LEU A 12 -15.10 4.46 10.36
CA LEU A 12 -14.26 5.52 10.92
C LEU A 12 -13.63 5.12 12.26
N GLU A 13 -14.42 4.51 13.16
CA GLU A 13 -13.91 4.00 14.44
C GLU A 13 -12.81 2.94 14.24
N LYS A 14 -12.99 2.04 13.26
CA LYS A 14 -11.96 1.02 12.93
C LYS A 14 -10.70 1.65 12.36
N GLU A 15 -10.84 2.62 11.45
CA GLU A 15 -9.70 3.35 10.91
C GLU A 15 -8.89 4.04 12.02
N GLU A 16 -9.54 4.72 12.96
CA GLU A 16 -8.87 5.37 14.09
C GLU A 16 -8.16 4.41 15.02
N VAL A 17 -8.72 3.23 15.27
CA VAL A 17 -8.08 2.19 16.09
C VAL A 17 -6.80 1.70 15.42
N LEU A 18 -6.83 1.49 14.10
CA LEU A 18 -5.64 1.08 13.33
C LEU A 18 -4.54 2.14 13.40
N TYR A 19 -4.87 3.42 13.24
CA TYR A 19 -3.88 4.50 13.36
C TYR A 19 -3.32 4.64 14.78
N ARG A 20 -4.09 4.31 15.82
CA ARG A 20 -3.56 4.25 17.19
C ARG A 20 -2.56 3.11 17.37
N GLN A 21 -2.83 1.94 16.78
CA GLN A 21 -1.93 0.78 16.85
C GLN A 21 -0.61 1.02 16.12
N LEU A 22 -0.61 1.82 15.04
CA LEU A 22 0.62 2.25 14.37
C LEU A 22 1.56 3.07 15.27
N GLY A 23 1.03 3.75 16.29
CA GLY A 23 1.82 4.44 17.31
C GLY A 23 2.34 3.54 18.43
N SER A 24 2.10 2.22 18.36
CA SER A 24 2.59 1.25 19.35
C SER A 24 4.09 1.05 19.20
N LEU A 25 4.77 0.75 20.32
CA LEU A 25 6.17 0.30 20.34
C LEU A 25 6.30 -1.18 19.94
N ASP A 26 5.17 -1.88 19.80
CA ASP A 26 5.12 -3.30 19.45
C ASP A 26 5.09 -3.46 17.92
N ALA A 27 6.21 -3.93 17.36
CA ALA A 27 6.37 -4.19 15.93
C ALA A 27 5.31 -5.14 15.37
N GLU A 28 4.84 -6.12 16.16
CA GLU A 28 3.81 -7.06 15.71
C GLU A 28 2.47 -6.33 15.53
N GLN A 29 2.11 -5.46 16.48
CA GLN A 29 0.88 -4.66 16.39
C GLN A 29 0.93 -3.68 15.21
N VAL A 30 2.08 -3.05 14.98
CA VAL A 30 2.28 -2.17 13.82
C VAL A 30 2.13 -2.97 12.51
N ALA A 31 2.76 -4.14 12.43
CA ALA A 31 2.68 -5.01 11.25
C ALA A 31 1.24 -5.45 10.94
N VAL A 32 0.49 -5.87 11.97
CA VAL A 32 -0.93 -6.23 11.84
C VAL A 32 -1.76 -5.03 11.38
N ALA A 33 -1.57 -3.86 12.01
CA ALA A 33 -2.31 -2.66 11.65
C ALA A 33 -2.09 -2.24 10.19
N LEU A 34 -0.86 -2.34 9.68
CA LEU A 34 -0.54 -2.07 8.27
C LEU A 34 -1.31 -2.99 7.31
N LEU A 35 -1.31 -4.30 7.61
CA LEU A 35 -2.03 -5.28 6.79
C LEU A 35 -3.54 -5.03 6.80
N GLU A 36 -4.10 -4.70 7.96
CA GLU A 36 -5.52 -4.38 8.10
C GLU A 36 -5.89 -3.08 7.37
N LEU A 37 -5.07 -2.03 7.46
CA LEU A 37 -5.24 -0.81 6.68
C LEU A 37 -5.28 -1.09 5.17
N SER A 38 -4.44 -2.00 4.68
CA SER A 38 -4.42 -2.33 3.24
C SER A 38 -5.69 -3.03 2.74
N ARG A 39 -6.44 -3.70 3.63
CA ARG A 39 -7.63 -4.52 3.30
C ARG A 39 -8.94 -3.87 3.74
N GLY A 40 -8.89 -2.95 4.69
CA GLY A 40 -10.04 -2.27 5.27
C GLY A 40 -10.66 -1.22 4.34
N ASP A 41 -11.84 -0.76 4.70
CA ASP A 41 -12.53 0.34 4.04
C ASP A 41 -12.04 1.66 4.65
N VAL A 42 -10.83 2.05 4.25
CA VAL A 42 -10.09 3.21 4.76
C VAL A 42 -9.70 4.14 3.62
N ASN A 43 -9.29 5.36 3.96
CA ASN A 43 -8.74 6.27 2.97
C ASN A 43 -7.45 5.69 2.35
N LEU A 44 -7.53 5.30 1.07
CA LEU A 44 -6.44 4.65 0.34
C LEU A 44 -5.20 5.55 0.19
N GLU A 45 -5.37 6.85 0.05
CA GLU A 45 -4.26 7.81 -0.04
C GLU A 45 -3.50 7.87 1.29
N ARG A 46 -4.24 8.00 2.40
CA ARG A 46 -3.66 8.03 3.74
C ARG A 46 -2.98 6.70 4.09
N ALA A 47 -3.62 5.57 3.78
CA ALA A 47 -3.06 4.25 4.01
C ALA A 47 -1.78 4.03 3.19
N ALA A 48 -1.75 4.48 1.94
CA ALA A 48 -0.57 4.42 1.08
C ALA A 48 0.60 5.24 1.62
N ALA A 49 0.35 6.51 1.98
CA ALA A 49 1.36 7.39 2.56
C ALA A 49 1.94 6.80 3.87
N THR A 50 1.08 6.21 4.69
CA THR A 50 1.47 5.56 5.94
C THR A 50 2.37 4.35 5.66
N CYS A 51 1.97 3.44 4.77
CA CYS A 51 2.80 2.28 4.44
C CYS A 51 4.16 2.67 3.83
N LEU A 52 4.23 3.78 3.06
CA LEU A 52 5.50 4.30 2.54
C LEU A 52 6.46 4.75 3.65
N GLN A 53 5.94 5.30 4.76
CA GLN A 53 6.77 5.69 5.91
C GLN A 53 7.41 4.47 6.58
N TYR A 54 6.63 3.40 6.77
CA TYR A 54 7.07 2.16 7.41
C TYR A 54 7.98 1.27 6.54
N LEU A 55 8.25 1.65 5.29
CA LEU A 55 9.27 0.97 4.48
C LEU A 55 10.70 1.12 5.02
N ASN A 56 10.95 2.15 5.84
CA ASN A 56 12.25 2.40 6.47
C ASN A 56 12.25 2.09 7.96
N ASP A 57 11.24 1.35 8.45
CA ASP A 57 11.19 0.94 9.85
C ASP A 57 12.40 0.07 10.21
N GLU A 58 12.84 0.10 11.47
CA GLU A 58 13.97 -0.71 11.94
C GLU A 58 13.61 -2.20 11.98
N ASP A 59 12.34 -2.51 12.23
CA ASP A 59 11.85 -3.87 12.30
C ASP A 59 11.59 -4.47 10.91
N ARG A 60 12.18 -5.64 10.66
CA ARG A 60 12.08 -6.34 9.37
C ARG A 60 10.65 -6.80 9.08
N CYS A 61 9.89 -7.24 10.08
CA CYS A 61 8.50 -7.68 9.93
C CYS A 61 7.60 -6.49 9.56
N VAL A 62 7.84 -5.32 10.18
CA VAL A 62 7.13 -4.08 9.85
C VAL A 62 7.41 -3.66 8.41
N ARG A 63 8.69 -3.64 7.98
CA ARG A 63 9.05 -3.37 6.58
C ARG A 63 8.37 -4.34 5.62
N GLN A 64 8.40 -5.63 5.91
CA GLN A 64 7.77 -6.66 5.07
C GLN A 64 6.25 -6.44 4.95
N CYS A 65 5.58 -6.14 6.06
CA CYS A 65 4.15 -5.85 6.07
C CYS A 65 3.81 -4.55 5.34
N ALA A 66 4.66 -3.52 5.44
CA ALA A 66 4.52 -2.29 4.67
C ALA A 66 4.60 -2.55 3.15
N VAL A 67 5.56 -3.35 2.69
CA VAL A 67 5.70 -3.74 1.27
C VAL A 67 4.45 -4.49 0.77
N ASN A 68 4.01 -5.49 1.53
CA ASN A 68 2.82 -6.27 1.18
C ASN A 68 1.56 -5.39 1.14
N SER A 69 1.41 -4.50 2.12
CA SER A 69 0.29 -3.56 2.23
C SER A 69 0.26 -2.59 1.05
N LEU A 70 1.40 -2.03 0.65
CA LEU A 70 1.51 -1.18 -0.54
C LEU A 70 1.09 -1.90 -1.82
N THR A 71 1.46 -3.18 -1.95
CA THR A 71 1.09 -3.98 -3.11
C THR A 71 -0.42 -4.20 -3.19
N VAL A 72 -1.06 -4.46 -2.05
CA VAL A 72 -2.53 -4.58 -1.96
C VAL A 72 -3.20 -3.24 -2.29
N LEU A 73 -2.71 -2.13 -1.70
CA LEU A 73 -3.25 -0.79 -1.96
C LEU A 73 -3.11 -0.38 -3.43
N ALA A 74 -1.98 -0.69 -4.07
CA ALA A 74 -1.77 -0.43 -5.49
C ALA A 74 -2.78 -1.19 -6.36
N ARG A 75 -3.05 -2.46 -6.05
CA ARG A 75 -4.08 -3.27 -6.72
C ARG A 75 -5.49 -2.70 -6.54
N ARG A 76 -5.77 -2.14 -5.36
CA ARG A 76 -7.03 -1.45 -5.05
C ARG A 76 -7.18 -0.09 -5.72
N GLY A 77 -6.17 0.38 -6.45
CA GLY A 77 -6.22 1.66 -7.14
C GLY A 77 -5.84 2.86 -6.26
N ALA A 78 -5.13 2.64 -5.15
CA ALA A 78 -4.62 3.74 -4.34
C ALA A 78 -3.77 4.70 -5.19
N PRO A 79 -3.84 6.02 -4.92
CA PRO A 79 -3.04 7.04 -5.60
C PRO A 79 -1.58 6.95 -5.10
N LEU A 80 -0.86 5.94 -5.60
CA LEU A 80 0.54 5.71 -5.33
C LEU A 80 1.38 6.19 -6.51
N ASP A 81 2.49 6.87 -6.22
CA ASP A 81 3.57 7.03 -7.19
C ASP A 81 4.27 5.68 -7.36
N LEU A 82 3.76 4.89 -8.32
CA LEU A 82 4.27 3.55 -8.61
C LEU A 82 5.75 3.59 -9.01
N ARG A 83 6.19 4.63 -9.72
CA ARG A 83 7.57 4.76 -10.16
C ARG A 83 8.51 4.99 -8.99
N ALA A 84 8.19 5.94 -8.12
CA ALA A 84 8.97 6.20 -6.90
C ALA A 84 8.97 4.99 -5.95
N THR A 85 7.82 4.31 -5.83
CA THR A 85 7.68 3.10 -4.99
C THR A 85 8.55 1.96 -5.53
N ILE A 86 8.50 1.67 -6.82
CA ILE A 86 9.33 0.65 -7.48
C ILE A 86 10.82 0.95 -7.27
N TYR A 87 11.24 2.19 -7.49
CA TYR A 87 12.64 2.60 -7.28
C TYR A 87 13.09 2.38 -5.83
N THR A 88 12.24 2.74 -4.87
CA THR A 88 12.52 2.56 -3.44
C THR A 88 12.69 1.09 -3.08
N LEU A 89 11.80 0.22 -3.56
CA LEU A 89 11.88 -1.22 -3.33
C LEU A 89 13.12 -1.85 -3.96
N GLN A 90 13.47 -1.46 -5.19
CA GLN A 90 14.72 -1.89 -5.82
C GLN A 90 15.95 -1.48 -5.00
N ARG A 91 15.96 -0.26 -4.46
CA ARG A 91 17.05 0.22 -3.60
C ARG A 91 17.17 -0.59 -2.31
N ILE A 92 16.05 -0.91 -1.66
CA ILE A 92 16.05 -1.76 -0.45
C ILE A 92 16.60 -3.16 -0.78
N SER A 93 16.14 -3.77 -1.87
CA SER A 93 16.62 -5.08 -2.32
C SER A 93 18.12 -5.07 -2.66
N MET A 94 18.62 -4.03 -3.33
CA MET A 94 20.05 -3.88 -3.63
C MET A 94 20.92 -3.73 -2.38
N ASN A 95 20.36 -3.24 -1.28
CA ASN A 95 21.05 -3.14 0.02
C ASN A 95 21.09 -4.49 0.78
N GLY A 96 20.60 -5.58 0.18
CA GLY A 96 20.64 -6.93 0.75
C GLY A 96 19.46 -7.28 1.64
N ASP A 97 18.46 -6.42 1.77
CA ASP A 97 17.24 -6.69 2.53
C ASP A 97 16.12 -7.12 1.58
N ASP A 98 16.05 -8.42 1.28
CA ASP A 98 15.07 -8.99 0.35
C ASP A 98 13.67 -9.19 0.95
N LEU A 99 13.53 -8.95 2.26
CA LEU A 99 12.32 -9.16 3.06
C LEU A 99 11.65 -10.52 2.76
N ASN A 100 12.44 -11.61 2.74
CA ASN A 100 11.97 -12.98 2.48
C ASN A 100 11.27 -13.15 1.10
N GLY A 101 11.71 -12.41 0.08
CA GLY A 101 11.12 -12.48 -1.25
C GLY A 101 9.90 -11.58 -1.46
N SER A 102 9.44 -10.85 -0.43
CA SER A 102 8.32 -9.91 -0.58
C SER A 102 8.63 -8.75 -1.52
N ILE A 103 9.90 -8.33 -1.63
CA ILE A 103 10.27 -7.25 -2.56
C ILE A 103 10.17 -7.70 -4.03
N PRO A 104 10.78 -8.82 -4.47
CA PRO A 104 10.58 -9.34 -5.83
C PRO A 104 9.10 -9.49 -6.22
N ASP A 105 8.27 -10.06 -5.35
CA ASP A 105 6.84 -10.24 -5.61
C ASP A 105 6.10 -8.90 -5.75
N ALA A 106 6.39 -7.95 -4.86
CA ALA A 106 5.84 -6.61 -4.93
C ALA A 106 6.25 -5.88 -6.22
N LEU A 107 7.51 -5.99 -6.64
CA LEU A 107 8.02 -5.38 -7.86
C LEU A 107 7.29 -5.88 -9.11
N VAL A 108 7.09 -7.20 -9.23
CA VAL A 108 6.35 -7.79 -10.35
C VAL A 108 4.94 -7.20 -10.45
N VAL A 109 4.25 -7.08 -9.31
CA VAL A 109 2.90 -6.55 -9.26
C VAL A 109 2.86 -5.06 -9.60
N LEU A 110 3.72 -4.26 -8.96
CA LEU A 110 3.73 -2.81 -9.14
C LEU A 110 4.14 -2.43 -10.56
N GLN A 111 5.11 -3.13 -11.16
CA GLN A 111 5.49 -2.96 -12.56
C GLN A 111 4.34 -3.33 -13.50
N GLY A 112 3.65 -4.45 -13.24
CA GLY A 112 2.48 -4.85 -14.02
C GLY A 112 1.36 -3.78 -13.99
N ILE A 113 1.08 -3.21 -12.81
CA ILE A 113 0.10 -2.13 -12.66
C ILE A 113 0.59 -0.86 -13.36
N HIS A 114 1.87 -0.49 -13.21
CA HIS A 114 2.45 0.71 -13.83
C HIS A 114 2.35 0.65 -15.35
N LEU A 115 2.80 -0.45 -15.96
CA LEU A 115 2.69 -0.69 -17.40
C LEU A 115 1.23 -0.70 -17.86
N SER A 116 0.34 -1.29 -17.08
CA SER A 116 -1.10 -1.30 -17.36
C SER A 116 -1.76 0.05 -17.19
N ARG A 117 -1.15 1.03 -16.51
CA ARG A 117 -1.66 2.40 -16.44
C ARG A 117 -1.09 3.26 -17.57
N GLU A 118 0.18 3.07 -17.91
CA GLU A 118 0.84 3.80 -19.01
C GLU A 118 0.30 3.39 -20.40
N ARG A 119 -0.03 2.10 -20.58
CA ARG A 119 -0.55 1.57 -21.85
C ARG A 119 -1.90 2.15 -22.27
N TRP A 120 -2.67 2.72 -21.34
CA TRP A 120 -3.96 3.38 -21.63
C TRP A 120 -3.86 4.90 -21.72
N VAL A 121 -2.65 5.46 -21.55
CA VAL A 121 -2.38 6.91 -21.72
C VAL A 121 -1.84 7.23 -23.12
N GLN A 122 -1.50 6.22 -23.93
CA GLN A 122 -1.32 6.44 -25.36
C GLN A 122 -2.70 6.65 -25.99
N PRO A 123 -2.99 7.82 -26.60
CA PRO A 123 -4.16 7.93 -27.46
C PRO A 123 -4.02 6.87 -28.54
N LEU A 124 -5.14 6.32 -29.01
CA LEU A 124 -5.23 5.75 -30.35
C LEU A 124 -4.83 6.84 -31.35
N GLN A 125 -3.53 7.07 -31.53
CA GLN A 125 -2.99 7.64 -32.75
C GLN A 125 -2.68 6.45 -33.65
N ASP A 126 -3.30 6.53 -34.84
CA ASP A 126 -3.06 5.72 -36.03
C ASP A 126 -3.82 4.37 -36.02
N ASP A 127 -4.72 4.04 -36.96
CA ASP A 127 -4.82 4.43 -38.36
C ASP A 127 -6.29 4.45 -38.84
N TYR A 128 -6.78 5.62 -39.26
CA TYR A 128 -7.76 5.74 -40.36
C TYR A 128 -7.01 6.39 -41.52
N ALA A 129 -6.37 5.55 -42.35
CA ALA A 129 -5.85 5.90 -43.66
C ALA A 129 -6.56 5.03 -44.71
#